data_AF-A0A7J6U2A3-F1
#
_entry.id   AF-A0A7J6U2A3-F1
#
_cell.length_a   1.000
_cell.length_b   1.000
_cell.length_c   1.000
_cell.angle_alpha   90.00
_cell.angle_beta   90.00
_cell.angle_gamma   90.00
#
_symmetry.space_group_name_H-M   'P 1'
#
loop_
_entity.id
_entity.type
_entity.pdbx_description
1 polymer ?
#
loop_
_entity_poly.entity_id
_entity_poly.type
_entity_poly.pdbx_seq_one_letter_code
_entity_poly.pdbx_strand_id
1 'polypeptide(L)'
;MSSSSALESKLAELGIPLVFTKEHEAVFTVDEMKDHLEGVEGERAKNLFLKDKKKHYYLLTADINSKTDLNSVGKLLSAKDLRFADGKKMTEMLGVPLGSVTPFALMNESSEGVKFVVDSKLVNSDVVLVHPNRNTATVGVSGANLVKFAESTGHEVVVVDLPENGSDAAAAPKAPVTKDAVKPKKEKKPKAPAVKKEKVDEKGVNKEGIDVKKMEDFSKWYTQVITRGGFIRYHDISGCYILRPPVMYIWEQIQDTFNAAIKKLGVRPCCFPMFVSKSALEREKEHVEGFSPEVAWVTKAGDSDLPEPIAIRPTSETIMYPSYADWIRSYRDLPLKLNQWTNVVRWEFKQPTPFIRTREFLWQEGHTAHATKEEAVELVYKILDLYKMLYEELLAVPVVQGVKSEMEKFA
;
A
#
# COMPACT_ATOMS: atom_id res chain seq x y z
N MET A 1 -24.10 9.34 17.32
CA MET A 1 -25.40 9.26 16.63
C MET A 1 -25.09 9.27 15.13
N SER A 2 -25.62 8.30 14.39
CA SER A 2 -25.05 7.82 13.12
C SER A 2 -25.00 8.90 12.02
N SER A 3 -23.84 9.07 11.38
CA SER A 3 -23.61 10.01 10.27
C SER A 3 -24.47 9.73 9.02
N SER A 4 -25.09 8.55 8.90
CA SER A 4 -25.92 8.16 7.75
C SER A 4 -27.22 8.96 7.67
N SER A 5 -27.91 9.17 8.79
CA SER A 5 -29.23 9.82 8.81
C SER A 5 -29.15 11.32 8.48
N ALA A 6 -28.03 11.97 8.81
CA ALA A 6 -27.78 13.36 8.48
C ALA A 6 -27.52 13.55 6.98
N LEU A 7 -26.72 12.67 6.37
CA LEU A 7 -26.46 12.69 4.93
C LEU A 7 -27.75 12.45 4.14
N GLU A 8 -28.54 11.44 4.51
CA GLU A 8 -29.82 11.13 3.86
C GLU A 8 -30.79 12.31 3.93
N SER A 9 -30.91 12.97 5.10
CA SER A 9 -31.74 14.16 5.26
C SER A 9 -31.27 15.30 4.35
N LYS A 10 -29.96 15.54 4.29
CA LYS A 10 -29.38 16.60 3.45
C LYS A 10 -29.59 16.34 1.95
N LEU A 11 -29.42 15.09 1.51
CA LEU A 11 -29.67 14.70 0.13
C LEU A 11 -31.14 14.86 -0.24
N ALA A 12 -32.05 14.50 0.68
CA ALA A 12 -33.49 14.70 0.49
C ALA A 12 -33.87 16.19 0.39
N GLU A 13 -33.32 17.05 1.26
CA GLU A 13 -33.51 18.51 1.19
C GLU A 13 -33.06 19.10 -0.15
N LEU A 14 -31.97 18.58 -0.71
CA LEU A 14 -31.41 19.04 -1.98
C LEU A 14 -32.09 18.40 -3.20
N GLY A 15 -33.03 17.47 -2.99
CA GLY A 15 -33.65 16.68 -4.05
C GLY A 15 -32.63 15.87 -4.86
N ILE A 16 -31.62 15.31 -4.17
CA ILE A 16 -30.58 14.48 -4.76
C ILE A 16 -30.93 13.01 -4.46
N PRO A 17 -31.49 12.26 -5.43
CA PRO A 17 -31.76 10.85 -5.23
C PRO A 17 -30.47 10.04 -5.29
N LEU A 18 -30.37 9.03 -4.41
CA LEU A 18 -29.42 7.94 -4.57
C LEU A 18 -30.01 6.92 -5.57
N VAL A 19 -29.19 6.49 -6.52
CA VAL A 19 -29.55 5.47 -7.52
C VAL A 19 -29.72 4.12 -6.83
N PHE A 20 -28.82 3.80 -5.91
CA PHE A 20 -28.92 2.64 -5.02
C PHE A 20 -28.05 2.85 -3.78
N THR A 21 -28.28 2.02 -2.76
CA THR A 21 -27.41 1.84 -1.59
C THR A 21 -27.12 0.36 -1.45
N LYS A 22 -25.84 -0.02 -1.40
CA LYS A 22 -25.40 -1.40 -1.16
C LYS A 22 -24.61 -1.44 0.14
N GLU A 23 -25.14 -2.14 1.13
CA GLU A 23 -24.42 -2.44 2.38
C GLU A 23 -23.38 -3.53 2.13
N HIS A 24 -22.22 -3.40 2.78
CA HIS A 24 -21.14 -4.38 2.71
C HIS A 24 -20.27 -4.29 3.99
N GLU A 25 -19.41 -5.29 4.19
CA GLU A 25 -18.40 -5.23 5.25
C GLU A 25 -17.51 -4.00 5.10
N ALA A 26 -16.86 -3.55 6.17
CA ALA A 26 -16.03 -2.35 6.13
C ALA A 26 -14.89 -2.50 5.11
N VAL A 27 -14.89 -1.64 4.08
CA VAL A 27 -13.88 -1.58 3.03
C VAL A 27 -12.90 -0.46 3.33
N PHE A 28 -11.60 -0.72 3.18
CA PHE A 28 -10.56 0.28 3.49
C PHE A 28 -9.71 0.62 2.26
N THR A 29 -9.82 -0.16 1.20
CA THR A 29 -9.08 0.03 -0.04
C THR A 29 -9.98 -0.06 -1.26
N VAL A 30 -9.55 0.58 -2.34
CA VAL A 30 -10.26 0.56 -3.62
C VAL A 30 -10.35 -0.85 -4.20
N ASP A 31 -9.37 -1.72 -3.94
CA ASP A 31 -9.38 -3.11 -4.42
C ASP A 31 -10.36 -3.99 -3.64
N GLU A 32 -10.45 -3.84 -2.32
CA GLU A 32 -11.51 -4.49 -1.51
C GLU A 32 -12.91 -4.04 -1.97
N MET A 33 -13.04 -2.79 -2.42
CA MET A 33 -14.29 -2.27 -2.99
C MET A 33 -14.69 -3.03 -4.27
N LYS A 34 -13.72 -3.53 -5.06
CA LYS A 34 -14.00 -4.23 -6.33
C LYS A 34 -14.76 -5.53 -6.08
N ASP A 35 -14.35 -6.30 -5.07
CA ASP A 35 -14.95 -7.59 -4.73
C ASP A 35 -16.40 -7.42 -4.22
N HIS A 36 -16.65 -6.37 -3.45
CA HIS A 36 -17.99 -6.07 -2.94
C HIS A 36 -18.94 -5.43 -3.97
N LEU A 37 -18.40 -4.88 -5.06
CA LEU A 37 -19.16 -4.20 -6.12
C LEU A 37 -19.19 -4.99 -7.43
N GLU A 38 -18.92 -6.30 -7.39
CA GLU A 38 -19.14 -7.17 -8.53
C GLU A 38 -20.61 -7.10 -8.99
N GLY A 39 -20.81 -6.92 -10.31
CA GLY A 39 -22.13 -6.78 -10.93
C GLY A 39 -22.82 -5.42 -10.76
N VAL A 40 -22.18 -4.42 -10.13
CA VAL A 40 -22.72 -3.07 -9.96
C VAL A 40 -22.20 -2.16 -11.06
N GLU A 41 -23.11 -1.63 -11.89
CA GLU A 41 -22.78 -0.66 -12.95
C GLU A 41 -22.61 0.76 -12.37
N GLY A 42 -21.60 1.47 -12.87
CA GLY A 42 -21.26 2.84 -12.48
C GLY A 42 -19.76 3.10 -12.40
N GLU A 43 -19.37 4.36 -12.50
CA GLU A 43 -17.98 4.80 -12.41
C GLU A 43 -17.51 4.78 -10.96
N ARG A 44 -16.39 4.13 -10.68
CA ARG A 44 -15.87 3.95 -9.32
C ARG A 44 -14.95 5.12 -8.98
N ALA A 45 -15.31 5.88 -7.96
CA ALA A 45 -14.50 7.02 -7.56
C ALA A 45 -13.42 6.64 -6.53
N LYS A 46 -12.23 7.23 -6.67
CA LYS A 46 -11.21 7.29 -5.62
C LYS A 46 -11.09 8.72 -5.11
N ASN A 47 -10.90 8.86 -3.79
CA ASN A 47 -10.87 10.15 -3.13
C ASN A 47 -9.51 10.41 -2.48
N LEU A 48 -8.91 11.56 -2.77
CA LEU A 48 -7.60 11.97 -2.27
C LEU A 48 -7.74 13.32 -1.54
N PHE A 49 -7.28 13.38 -0.28
CA PHE A 49 -7.22 14.63 0.47
C PHE A 49 -5.80 15.23 0.38
N LEU A 50 -5.69 16.38 -0.28
CA LEU A 50 -4.43 16.98 -0.70
C LEU A 50 -4.24 18.37 -0.07
N LYS A 51 -2.99 18.83 0.01
CA LYS A 51 -2.60 20.18 0.40
C LYS A 51 -1.44 20.70 -0.42
N ASP A 52 -1.42 22.02 -0.63
CA ASP A 52 -0.29 22.71 -1.26
C ASP A 52 0.71 23.26 -0.23
N LYS A 53 1.77 23.93 -0.70
CA LYS A 53 2.75 24.60 0.19
C LYS A 53 2.16 25.74 1.01
N LYS A 54 1.11 26.41 0.52
CA LYS A 54 0.42 27.52 1.19
C LYS A 54 -0.64 27.03 2.18
N LYS A 55 -0.82 25.71 2.33
CA LYS A 55 -1.84 25.07 3.15
C LYS A 55 -3.26 25.35 2.66
N HIS A 56 -3.45 25.50 1.36
CA HIS A 56 -4.77 25.29 0.76
C HIS A 56 -5.04 23.78 0.69
N TYR A 57 -6.28 23.39 0.96
CA TYR A 57 -6.69 21.98 1.01
C TYR A 57 -7.63 21.66 -0.13
N TYR A 58 -7.50 20.44 -0.65
CA TYR A 58 -8.26 19.97 -1.80
C TYR A 58 -8.80 18.57 -1.52
N LEU A 59 -10.06 18.33 -1.86
CA LEU A 59 -10.65 17.00 -1.92
C LEU A 59 -10.80 16.62 -3.39
N LEU A 60 -9.91 15.77 -3.89
CA LEU A 60 -9.94 15.27 -5.26
C LEU A 60 -10.75 13.97 -5.34
N THR A 61 -11.80 13.96 -6.14
CA THR A 61 -12.60 12.78 -6.49
C THR A 61 -12.38 12.47 -7.97
N ALA A 62 -11.72 11.36 -8.26
CA ALA A 62 -11.33 10.96 -9.61
C ALA A 62 -11.82 9.56 -9.96
N ASP A 63 -11.97 9.25 -11.25
CA ASP A 63 -12.25 7.88 -11.65
C ASP A 63 -11.08 6.97 -11.22
N ILE A 64 -11.41 5.72 -10.88
CA ILE A 64 -10.44 4.73 -10.43
C ILE A 64 -9.31 4.55 -11.45
N ASN A 65 -9.63 4.63 -12.74
CA ASN A 65 -8.70 4.44 -13.84
C ASN A 65 -7.96 5.72 -14.25
N SER A 66 -8.41 6.89 -13.78
CA SER A 66 -7.76 8.17 -14.07
C SER A 66 -6.39 8.29 -13.39
N LYS A 67 -5.43 8.86 -14.10
CA LYS A 67 -4.06 9.10 -13.62
C LYS A 67 -4.04 10.34 -12.73
N THR A 68 -3.83 10.12 -11.43
CA THR A 68 -3.78 11.18 -10.41
C THR A 68 -2.34 11.53 -10.01
N ASP A 69 -1.48 11.81 -11.00
CA ASP A 69 -0.13 12.30 -10.74
C ASP A 69 -0.19 13.72 -10.12
N LEU A 70 0.36 13.87 -8.92
CA LEU A 70 0.22 15.11 -8.13
C LEU A 70 0.88 16.33 -8.78
N ASN A 71 1.92 16.13 -9.60
CA ASN A 71 2.52 17.23 -10.35
C ASN A 71 1.59 17.72 -11.46
N SER A 72 0.95 16.79 -12.17
CA SER A 72 0.01 17.08 -13.25
C SER A 72 -1.28 17.72 -12.71
N VAL A 73 -1.85 17.15 -11.65
CA VAL A 73 -2.99 17.73 -10.92
C VAL A 73 -2.63 19.11 -10.36
N GLY A 74 -1.42 19.26 -9.79
CA GLY A 74 -0.94 20.55 -9.29
C GLY A 74 -0.89 21.63 -10.37
N LYS A 75 -0.48 21.30 -11.60
CA LYS A 75 -0.52 22.23 -12.74
C LYS A 75 -1.96 22.63 -13.10
N LEU A 76 -2.88 21.67 -13.18
CA LEU A 76 -4.30 21.93 -13.46
C LEU A 76 -4.93 22.86 -12.42
N LEU A 77 -4.55 22.69 -11.15
CA LEU A 77 -5.06 23.49 -10.03
C LEU A 77 -4.29 24.80 -9.80
N SER A 78 -3.21 25.06 -10.56
CA SER A 78 -2.24 26.12 -10.26
C SER A 78 -1.68 26.05 -8.83
N ALA A 79 -1.64 24.85 -8.25
CA ALA A 79 -1.16 24.55 -6.91
C ALA A 79 0.30 24.07 -6.95
N LYS A 80 1.18 24.74 -6.20
CA LYS A 80 2.60 24.36 -6.13
C LYS A 80 2.83 23.39 -4.98
N ASP A 81 3.62 22.33 -5.25
CA ASP A 81 4.01 21.32 -4.25
C ASP A 81 2.79 20.65 -3.62
N LEU A 82 1.91 20.14 -4.50
CA LEU A 82 0.72 19.40 -4.12
C LEU A 82 1.11 18.03 -3.55
N ARG A 83 0.62 17.72 -2.35
CA ARG A 83 0.93 16.48 -1.63
C ARG A 83 -0.25 16.04 -0.78
N PHE A 84 -0.23 14.80 -0.29
CA PHE A 84 -1.25 14.35 0.66
C PHE A 84 -1.24 15.19 1.95
N ALA A 85 -2.44 15.52 2.42
CA ALA A 85 -2.63 16.02 3.77
C ALA A 85 -2.44 14.89 4.78
N ASP A 86 -2.00 15.24 5.99
CA ASP A 86 -1.79 14.25 7.05
C ASP A 86 -3.13 13.76 7.61
N GLY A 87 -3.16 12.50 8.07
CA GLY A 87 -4.40 11.86 8.53
C GLY A 87 -5.08 12.57 9.69
N LYS A 88 -4.31 13.22 10.59
CA LYS A 88 -4.88 14.03 11.68
C LYS A 88 -5.63 15.24 11.12
N LYS A 89 -5.02 15.97 10.18
CA LYS A 89 -5.67 17.13 9.56
C LYS A 89 -6.86 16.73 8.68
N MET A 90 -6.80 15.57 8.04
CA MET A 90 -7.92 14.99 7.30
C MET A 90 -9.13 14.75 8.21
N THR A 91 -8.95 14.06 9.35
CA THR A 91 -10.04 13.84 10.31
C THR A 91 -10.54 15.15 10.93
N GLU A 92 -9.65 16.09 11.20
CA GLU A 92 -10.00 17.42 11.73
C GLU A 92 -10.86 18.22 10.75
N MET A 93 -10.54 18.19 9.44
CA MET A 93 -11.26 18.99 8.44
C MET A 93 -12.48 18.25 7.87
N LEU A 94 -12.31 17.00 7.46
CA LEU A 94 -13.40 16.26 6.81
C LEU A 94 -14.32 15.55 7.79
N GLY A 95 -14.00 15.48 9.09
CA GLY A 95 -14.87 14.83 10.08
C GLY A 95 -15.08 13.33 9.87
N VAL A 96 -14.30 12.69 9.00
CA VAL A 96 -14.40 11.26 8.67
C VAL A 96 -13.17 10.47 9.18
N PRO A 97 -13.35 9.19 9.54
CA PRO A 97 -12.23 8.33 9.92
C PRO A 97 -11.30 8.03 8.73
N LEU A 98 -10.07 7.62 9.03
CA LEU A 98 -9.10 7.22 8.02
C LEU A 98 -9.66 6.07 7.15
N GLY A 99 -9.57 6.22 5.83
CA GLY A 99 -10.15 5.26 4.87
C GLY A 99 -11.60 5.54 4.46
N SER A 100 -12.27 6.54 5.05
CA SER A 100 -13.64 6.95 4.68
C SER A 100 -13.69 8.29 3.94
N VAL A 101 -12.62 8.64 3.21
CA VAL A 101 -12.59 9.90 2.44
C VAL A 101 -13.64 9.82 1.35
N THR A 102 -14.57 10.77 1.35
CA THR A 102 -15.70 10.81 0.44
C THR A 102 -16.09 12.27 0.15
N PRO A 103 -16.58 12.59 -1.06
CA PRO A 103 -17.16 13.91 -1.37
C PRO A 103 -18.29 14.30 -0.41
N PHE A 104 -19.02 13.34 0.17
CA PHE A 104 -20.08 13.64 1.14
C PHE A 104 -19.57 14.22 2.47
N ALA A 105 -18.26 14.16 2.73
CA ALA A 105 -17.66 14.76 3.92
C ALA A 105 -17.71 16.30 3.89
N LEU A 106 -17.95 16.90 2.72
CA LEU A 106 -18.07 18.36 2.56
C LEU A 106 -19.31 18.96 3.26
N MET A 107 -20.26 18.14 3.73
CA MET A 107 -21.37 18.66 4.55
C MET A 107 -20.94 19.05 5.97
N ASN A 108 -19.75 18.64 6.40
CA ASN A 108 -19.27 18.91 7.75
C ASN A 108 -18.74 20.34 7.84
N GLU A 109 -19.18 21.11 8.83
CA GLU A 109 -18.72 22.50 9.01
C GLU A 109 -17.20 22.63 9.09
N SER A 110 -16.52 21.60 9.60
CA SER A 110 -15.06 21.54 9.69
C SER A 110 -14.33 21.54 8.34
N SER A 111 -15.03 21.27 7.23
CA SER A 111 -14.42 21.23 5.90
C SER A 111 -14.32 22.59 5.23
N GLU A 112 -14.75 23.66 5.90
CA GLU A 112 -14.65 25.03 5.39
C GLU A 112 -13.22 25.33 4.87
N GLY A 113 -13.16 25.89 3.65
CA GLY A 113 -11.91 26.21 2.97
C GLY A 113 -11.26 25.04 2.22
N VAL A 114 -11.88 23.86 2.18
CA VAL A 114 -11.49 22.79 1.24
C VAL A 114 -12.02 23.12 -0.16
N LYS A 115 -11.18 22.95 -1.18
CA LYS A 115 -11.61 23.04 -2.58
C LYS A 115 -12.01 21.64 -3.07
N PHE A 116 -13.22 21.49 -3.60
CA PHE A 116 -13.63 20.24 -4.20
C PHE A 116 -13.12 20.18 -5.64
N VAL A 117 -12.39 19.11 -5.97
CA VAL A 117 -11.84 18.87 -7.30
C VAL A 117 -12.43 17.57 -7.81
N VAL A 118 -13.06 17.59 -8.97
CA VAL A 118 -13.73 16.41 -9.53
C VAL A 118 -13.33 16.17 -10.97
N ASP A 119 -13.10 14.90 -11.30
CA ASP A 119 -12.80 14.45 -12.65
C ASP A 119 -13.99 14.65 -13.58
N SER A 120 -13.77 15.24 -14.74
CA SER A 120 -14.77 15.49 -15.78
C SER A 120 -15.50 14.20 -16.18
N LYS A 121 -14.81 13.05 -16.19
CA LYS A 121 -15.39 11.74 -16.47
C LYS A 121 -16.48 11.38 -15.46
N LEU A 122 -16.24 11.65 -14.17
CA LEU A 122 -17.23 11.40 -13.13
C LEU A 122 -18.38 12.39 -13.19
N VAL A 123 -18.13 13.67 -13.50
CA VAL A 123 -19.18 14.70 -13.66
C VAL A 123 -20.19 14.30 -14.74
N ASN A 124 -19.69 13.72 -15.83
CA ASN A 124 -20.49 13.29 -16.98
C ASN A 124 -21.13 11.90 -16.83
N SER A 125 -20.91 11.22 -15.69
CA SER A 125 -21.43 9.87 -15.46
C SER A 125 -22.82 9.89 -14.82
N ASP A 126 -23.68 8.99 -15.30
CA ASP A 126 -25.04 8.79 -14.75
C ASP A 126 -25.00 8.20 -13.33
N VAL A 127 -23.97 7.41 -13.02
CA VAL A 127 -23.82 6.73 -11.72
C VAL A 127 -22.35 6.75 -11.30
N VAL A 128 -22.06 7.46 -10.21
CA VAL A 128 -20.76 7.50 -9.54
C VAL A 128 -20.87 6.79 -8.20
N LEU A 129 -19.95 5.85 -7.96
CA LEU A 129 -19.92 5.01 -6.76
C LEU A 129 -19.02 5.62 -5.69
N VAL A 130 -19.62 5.99 -4.55
CA VAL A 130 -18.94 6.63 -3.42
C VAL A 130 -19.46 6.11 -2.08
N HIS A 131 -18.65 6.26 -1.02
CA HIS A 131 -19.03 5.87 0.34
C HIS A 131 -19.88 6.95 1.04
N PRO A 132 -20.97 6.59 1.77
CA PRO A 132 -21.83 7.55 2.46
C PRO A 132 -21.31 7.87 3.88
N ASN A 133 -20.26 8.69 3.99
CA ASN A 133 -19.63 9.12 5.26
C ASN A 133 -19.29 7.98 6.26
N ARG A 134 -19.30 6.73 5.79
CA ARG A 134 -18.93 5.48 6.47
C ARG A 134 -18.46 4.49 5.41
N ASN A 135 -17.67 3.51 5.79
CA ASN A 135 -17.05 2.56 4.85
C ASN A 135 -17.72 1.18 4.81
N THR A 136 -18.89 1.02 5.43
CA THR A 136 -19.71 -0.20 5.41
C THR A 136 -20.82 -0.16 4.36
N ALA A 137 -20.80 0.84 3.47
CA ALA A 137 -21.79 0.99 2.42
C ALA A 137 -21.19 1.71 1.22
N THR A 138 -21.79 1.48 0.05
CA THR A 138 -21.53 2.23 -1.17
C THR A 138 -22.86 2.70 -1.74
N VAL A 139 -22.91 3.94 -2.19
CA VAL A 139 -24.09 4.54 -2.83
C VAL A 139 -23.77 4.96 -4.25
N GLY A 140 -24.76 4.86 -5.13
CA GLY A 140 -24.71 5.42 -6.47
C GLY A 140 -25.36 6.80 -6.49
N VAL A 141 -24.69 7.80 -7.04
CA VAL A 141 -25.23 9.16 -7.27
C VAL A 141 -24.74 9.67 -8.62
N SER A 142 -25.55 10.43 -9.36
CA SER A 142 -25.08 10.99 -10.63
C SER A 142 -23.97 12.03 -10.43
N GLY A 143 -23.07 12.16 -11.41
CA GLY A 143 -22.00 13.15 -11.38
C GLY A 143 -22.49 14.58 -11.20
N ALA A 144 -23.56 14.95 -11.92
CA ALA A 144 -24.21 16.25 -11.80
C ALA A 144 -24.74 16.50 -10.38
N ASN A 145 -25.32 15.49 -9.73
CA ASN A 145 -25.81 15.60 -8.36
C ASN A 145 -24.66 15.68 -7.34
N LEU A 146 -23.53 15.03 -7.62
CA LEU A 146 -22.34 15.12 -6.78
C LEU A 146 -21.76 16.55 -6.77
N VAL A 147 -21.72 17.20 -7.94
CA VAL A 147 -21.34 18.62 -8.08
C VAL A 147 -22.35 19.51 -7.35
N LYS A 148 -23.66 19.32 -7.60
CA LYS A 148 -24.74 20.06 -6.93
C LYS A 148 -24.64 19.96 -5.40
N PHE A 149 -24.34 18.77 -4.88
CA PHE A 149 -24.12 18.56 -3.46
C PHE A 149 -22.95 19.41 -2.95
N ALA A 150 -21.78 19.32 -3.59
CA ALA A 150 -20.59 20.07 -3.17
C ALA A 150 -20.83 21.59 -3.21
N GLU A 151 -21.46 22.12 -4.26
CA GLU A 151 -21.80 23.54 -4.36
C GLU A 151 -22.76 23.99 -3.24
N SER A 152 -23.76 23.16 -2.91
CA SER A 152 -24.71 23.46 -1.84
C SER A 152 -24.10 23.55 -0.43
N THR A 153 -22.89 22.99 -0.26
CA THR A 153 -22.12 23.06 0.99
C THR A 153 -21.22 24.29 1.06
N GLY A 154 -21.23 25.16 0.05
CA GLY A 154 -20.42 26.38 0.00
C GLY A 154 -18.96 26.18 -0.43
N HIS A 155 -18.60 24.99 -0.92
CA HIS A 155 -17.25 24.68 -1.38
C HIS A 155 -17.08 25.06 -2.85
N GLU A 156 -15.92 25.62 -3.20
CA GLU A 156 -15.55 25.86 -4.60
C GLU A 156 -15.35 24.51 -5.30
N VAL A 157 -16.04 24.31 -6.44
CA VAL A 157 -15.91 23.12 -7.28
C VAL A 157 -15.05 23.42 -8.49
N VAL A 158 -14.03 22.58 -8.71
CA VAL A 158 -13.15 22.64 -9.88
C VAL A 158 -13.23 21.32 -10.63
N VAL A 159 -13.68 21.38 -11.87
CA VAL A 159 -13.69 20.23 -12.77
C VAL A 159 -12.34 20.14 -13.49
N VAL A 160 -11.73 18.95 -13.48
CA VAL A 160 -10.44 18.69 -14.13
C VAL A 160 -10.57 17.51 -15.09
N ASP A 161 -9.84 17.58 -16.20
CA ASP A 161 -9.74 16.46 -17.15
C ASP A 161 -8.49 15.64 -16.81
N LEU A 162 -8.67 14.37 -16.43
CA LEU A 162 -7.60 13.48 -16.01
C LEU A 162 -7.42 12.35 -17.04
N PRO A 163 -6.20 12.12 -17.56
CA PRO A 163 -5.97 11.07 -18.54
C PRO A 163 -6.07 9.69 -17.91
N GLU A 164 -6.48 8.67 -18.68
CA GLU A 164 -6.56 7.29 -18.19
C GLU A 164 -5.17 6.65 -18.01
N ASN A 165 -5.07 5.69 -17.08
CA ASN A 165 -3.89 4.86 -16.91
C ASN A 165 -3.70 3.97 -18.15
N GLY A 166 -2.75 4.33 -19.03
CA GLY A 166 -2.35 3.50 -20.18
C GLY A 166 -2.57 4.12 -21.57
N SER A 167 -3.08 5.35 -21.68
CA SER A 167 -3.15 6.06 -22.96
C SER A 167 -1.99 7.06 -23.11
N ASP A 168 -0.96 6.70 -23.87
CA ASP A 168 -0.11 7.69 -24.54
C ASP A 168 -0.85 8.17 -25.80
N ALA A 169 -1.55 9.31 -25.70
CA ALA A 169 -2.10 9.98 -26.87
C ALA A 169 -1.17 11.14 -27.27
N ALA A 170 -0.50 10.94 -28.41
CA ALA A 170 0.39 11.88 -29.05
C ALA A 170 -0.33 13.15 -29.55
N ALA A 171 0.28 14.32 -29.28
CA ALA A 171 0.24 15.46 -30.20
C ALA A 171 1.48 16.35 -29.99
N ALA A 172 2.38 16.34 -30.96
CA ALA A 172 3.39 17.37 -31.22
C ALA A 172 2.91 18.17 -32.47
N PRO A 173 3.38 19.40 -32.79
CA PRO A 173 4.81 19.67 -32.99
C PRO A 173 5.40 21.07 -32.67
N LYS A 174 6.70 21.02 -32.37
CA LYS A 174 7.84 21.90 -32.79
C LYS A 174 8.20 23.18 -32.00
N ALA A 175 9.48 23.20 -31.63
CA ALA A 175 10.30 24.26 -31.04
C ALA A 175 10.81 25.29 -32.11
N PRO A 176 11.54 26.37 -31.73
CA PRO A 176 12.99 26.21 -31.49
C PRO A 176 13.62 27.07 -30.36
N VAL A 177 14.54 26.42 -29.62
CA VAL A 177 15.91 26.83 -29.22
C VAL A 177 16.14 28.25 -28.64
N THR A 178 16.69 28.31 -27.41
CA THR A 178 18.00 28.95 -27.17
C THR A 178 18.63 28.53 -25.83
N LYS A 179 19.95 28.38 -25.90
CA LYS A 179 20.91 28.06 -24.84
C LYS A 179 21.00 29.23 -23.86
N ASP A 180 21.17 28.94 -22.58
CA ASP A 180 22.33 29.47 -21.84
C ASP A 180 22.56 28.70 -20.54
N ALA A 181 23.83 28.41 -20.32
CA ALA A 181 24.36 27.73 -19.16
C ALA A 181 24.58 28.74 -18.03
N VAL A 182 24.09 28.44 -16.81
CA VAL A 182 24.67 28.98 -15.58
C VAL A 182 24.73 27.88 -14.50
N LYS A 183 25.95 27.71 -13.97
CA LYS A 183 26.42 26.80 -12.91
C LYS A 183 25.82 27.11 -11.51
N PRO A 184 26.00 26.21 -10.52
CA PRO A 184 25.04 25.97 -9.44
C PRO A 184 25.16 26.95 -8.27
N LYS A 185 24.02 27.36 -7.71
CA LYS A 185 23.95 28.00 -6.38
C LYS A 185 23.45 27.00 -5.35
N LYS A 186 24.29 26.76 -4.33
CA LYS A 186 24.02 26.01 -3.10
C LYS A 186 22.71 26.48 -2.46
N GLU A 187 21.70 25.62 -2.41
CA GLU A 187 20.59 25.74 -1.47
C GLU A 187 20.72 24.69 -0.36
N LYS A 188 20.48 25.18 0.85
CA LYS A 188 20.68 24.48 2.12
C LYS A 188 19.67 23.34 2.27
N LYS A 189 20.16 22.16 2.68
CA LYS A 189 19.34 21.04 3.19
C LYS A 189 18.27 21.56 4.17
N PRO A 190 16.97 21.24 3.98
CA PRO A 190 16.00 21.37 5.06
C PRO A 190 16.38 20.36 6.14
N LYS A 191 16.67 20.87 7.34
CA LYS A 191 16.78 20.04 8.55
C LYS A 191 15.44 19.31 8.75
N ALA A 192 15.51 18.01 9.00
CA ALA A 192 14.40 17.21 9.50
C ALA A 192 13.75 17.93 10.71
N PRO A 193 12.42 17.87 10.86
CA PRO A 193 11.77 18.44 12.03
C PRO A 193 12.31 17.73 13.28
N ALA A 194 13.01 18.50 14.12
CA ALA A 194 13.35 18.09 15.46
C ALA A 194 12.04 17.75 16.18
N VAL A 195 11.96 16.53 16.69
CA VAL A 195 10.88 16.10 17.59
C VAL A 195 10.89 17.06 18.78
N LYS A 196 9.89 17.93 18.86
CA LYS A 196 9.63 18.71 20.07
C LYS A 196 9.33 17.69 21.18
N LYS A 197 10.12 17.74 22.25
CA LYS A 197 9.72 17.17 23.54
C LYS A 197 8.41 17.83 23.93
N GLU A 198 7.31 17.09 23.89
CA GLU A 198 6.07 17.53 24.53
C GLU A 198 6.31 17.56 26.04
N LYS A 199 6.25 18.77 26.61
CA LYS A 199 6.05 18.96 28.05
C LYS A 199 4.58 18.69 28.37
N VAL A 200 4.42 17.89 29.41
CA VAL A 200 3.28 17.62 30.31
C VAL A 200 2.06 18.54 30.15
N ASP A 201 0.88 17.91 30.05
CA ASP A 201 -0.40 18.50 30.44
C ASP A 201 -1.01 17.69 31.58
N GLU A 202 -1.69 18.42 32.46
CA GLU A 202 -2.23 18.05 33.78
C GLU A 202 -3.25 16.91 33.71
N LYS A 203 -2.86 15.69 34.11
CA LYS A 203 -3.80 14.63 34.59
C LYS A 203 -3.17 13.42 35.27
N GLY A 204 -1.87 13.44 35.59
CA GLY A 204 -1.25 12.38 36.40
C GLY A 204 -1.21 10.98 35.76
N VAL A 205 -1.44 10.85 34.46
CA VAL A 205 -1.25 9.58 33.74
C VAL A 205 0.20 9.49 33.30
N ASN A 206 0.93 8.48 33.78
CA ASN A 206 2.29 8.21 33.35
C ASN A 206 2.29 7.86 31.85
N LYS A 207 2.70 8.82 31.00
CA LYS A 207 2.75 8.70 29.53
C LYS A 207 3.84 7.73 29.03
N GLU A 208 4.64 7.14 29.90
CA GLU A 208 5.65 6.14 29.51
C GLU A 208 5.03 4.76 29.21
N GLY A 209 3.88 4.45 29.81
CA GLY A 209 3.17 3.18 29.62
C GLY A 209 2.29 3.13 28.35
N ILE A 210 1.48 2.07 28.23
CA ILE A 210 0.46 1.94 27.19
C ILE A 210 -0.85 2.50 27.73
N ASP A 211 -1.41 3.52 27.06
CA ASP A 211 -2.56 4.28 27.56
C ASP A 211 -3.92 3.86 26.96
N VAL A 212 -3.93 2.88 26.05
CA VAL A 212 -5.14 2.35 25.43
C VAL A 212 -5.24 0.83 25.65
N LYS A 213 -6.45 0.32 25.86
CA LYS A 213 -6.66 -1.11 26.02
C LYS A 213 -6.76 -1.79 24.66
N LYS A 214 -6.19 -3.00 24.56
CA LYS A 214 -6.20 -3.84 23.35
C LYS A 214 -7.60 -4.06 22.77
N MET A 215 -8.59 -4.31 23.63
CA MET A 215 -9.97 -4.61 23.22
C MET A 215 -10.80 -3.37 22.88
N GLU A 216 -10.31 -2.17 23.22
CA GLU A 216 -11.00 -0.90 22.95
C GLU A 216 -10.49 -0.27 21.64
N ASP A 217 -9.18 -0.25 21.44
CA ASP A 217 -8.54 0.26 20.21
C ASP A 217 -7.28 -0.54 19.91
N PHE A 218 -7.45 -1.62 19.13
CA PHE A 218 -6.37 -2.54 18.80
C PHE A 218 -5.25 -1.86 18.01
N SER A 219 -5.59 -1.02 17.03
CA SER A 219 -4.63 -0.35 16.15
C SER A 219 -3.71 0.59 16.93
N LYS A 220 -4.28 1.41 17.82
CA LYS A 220 -3.52 2.30 18.68
C LYS A 220 -2.74 1.53 19.74
N TRP A 221 -3.33 0.49 20.33
CA TRP A 221 -2.65 -0.39 21.29
C TRP A 221 -1.41 -1.02 20.67
N TYR A 222 -1.57 -1.63 19.50
CA TYR A 222 -0.49 -2.29 18.77
C TYR A 222 0.64 -1.32 18.47
N THR A 223 0.29 -0.14 17.94
CA THR A 223 1.24 0.93 17.64
C THR A 223 2.02 1.37 18.88
N GLN A 224 1.34 1.55 20.03
CA GLN A 224 2.01 1.93 21.26
C GLN A 224 2.93 0.83 21.77
N VAL A 225 2.50 -0.44 21.75
CA VAL A 225 3.31 -1.57 22.21
C VAL A 225 4.61 -1.65 21.42
N ILE A 226 4.55 -1.64 20.09
CA ILE A 226 5.73 -1.82 19.25
C ILE A 226 6.66 -0.60 19.26
N THR A 227 6.14 0.60 19.51
CA THR A 227 6.96 1.83 19.55
C THR A 227 7.49 2.14 20.95
N ARG A 228 6.61 2.23 21.95
CA ARG A 228 6.98 2.53 23.35
C ARG A 228 7.72 1.35 23.99
N GLY A 229 7.40 0.12 23.59
CA GLY A 229 8.16 -1.08 23.96
C GLY A 229 9.52 -1.19 23.28
N GLY A 230 9.86 -0.27 22.38
CA GLY A 230 11.18 -0.19 21.77
C GLY A 230 11.49 -1.28 20.74
N PHE A 231 10.46 -1.88 20.14
CA PHE A 231 10.61 -2.91 19.10
C PHE A 231 10.96 -2.30 17.74
N ILE A 232 10.28 -1.21 17.35
CA ILE A 232 10.49 -0.56 16.06
C ILE A 232 10.72 0.94 16.17
N ARG A 233 11.18 1.52 15.06
CA ARG A 233 11.05 2.95 14.76
C ARG A 233 10.50 3.11 13.34
N TYR A 234 9.54 4.01 13.16
CA TYR A 234 9.04 4.37 11.83
C TYR A 234 10.17 4.99 10.98
N HIS A 235 10.30 4.53 9.74
CA HIS A 235 11.15 5.15 8.74
C HIS A 235 10.41 6.32 8.06
N ASP A 236 11.14 7.17 7.34
CA ASP A 236 10.54 8.25 6.53
C ASP A 236 9.90 7.72 5.23
N ILE A 237 10.19 6.47 4.85
CA ILE A 237 9.59 5.77 3.72
C ILE A 237 8.41 4.96 4.27
N SER A 238 7.21 5.22 3.75
CA SER A 238 6.01 4.48 4.14
C SER A 238 6.16 2.99 3.89
N GLY A 239 5.74 2.17 4.86
CA GLY A 239 5.85 0.71 4.80
C GLY A 239 7.23 0.16 5.16
N CYS A 240 8.20 1.01 5.48
CA CYS A 240 9.53 0.62 5.96
C CYS A 240 9.68 0.96 7.45
N TYR A 241 10.31 0.05 8.20
CA TYR A 241 10.47 0.17 9.66
C TYR A 241 11.86 -0.26 10.07
N ILE A 242 12.46 0.48 11.00
CA ILE A 242 13.73 0.09 11.61
C ILE A 242 13.43 -0.94 12.69
N LEU A 243 13.91 -2.16 12.49
CA LEU A 243 13.86 -3.24 13.48
C LEU A 243 14.95 -3.01 14.53
N ARG A 244 14.56 -2.81 15.80
CA ARG A 244 15.49 -2.50 16.88
C ARG A 244 16.08 -3.80 17.48
N PRO A 245 17.16 -3.71 18.30
CA PRO A 245 17.83 -4.89 18.83
C PRO A 245 16.93 -5.95 19.49
N PRO A 246 15.87 -5.61 20.27
CA PRO A 246 14.97 -6.63 20.82
C PRO A 246 14.24 -7.45 19.76
N VAL A 247 13.85 -6.82 18.64
CA VAL A 247 13.23 -7.52 17.51
C VAL A 247 14.26 -8.38 16.78
N MET A 248 15.45 -7.81 16.54
CA MET A 248 16.50 -8.56 15.85
C MET A 248 16.93 -9.78 16.66
N TYR A 249 16.93 -9.71 17.99
CA TYR A 249 17.14 -10.87 18.85
C TYR A 249 16.07 -11.96 18.64
N ILE A 250 14.78 -11.59 18.61
CA ILE A 250 13.70 -12.55 18.31
C ILE A 250 13.91 -13.18 16.93
N TRP A 251 14.28 -12.38 15.93
CA TRP A 251 14.56 -12.85 14.58
C TRP A 251 15.76 -13.80 14.53
N GLU A 252 16.85 -13.50 15.24
CA GLU A 252 18.02 -14.38 15.36
C GLU A 252 17.65 -15.72 16.00
N GLN A 253 16.80 -15.75 17.03
CA GLN A 253 16.33 -17.01 17.62
C GLN A 253 15.52 -17.86 16.64
N ILE A 254 14.66 -17.22 15.83
CA ILE A 254 13.94 -17.90 14.74
C ILE A 254 14.94 -18.46 13.72
N GLN A 255 15.92 -17.65 13.30
CA GLN A 255 16.94 -18.06 12.35
C GLN A 255 17.75 -19.26 12.84
N ASP A 256 18.29 -19.19 14.05
CA ASP A 256 19.14 -20.25 14.61
C ASP A 256 18.38 -21.56 14.75
N THR A 257 17.15 -21.50 15.27
CA THR A 257 16.28 -22.66 15.44
C THR A 257 15.95 -23.30 14.08
N PHE A 258 15.52 -22.49 13.11
CA PHE A 258 15.16 -23.00 11.79
C PHE A 258 16.37 -23.51 11.01
N ASN A 259 17.51 -22.80 11.06
CA ASN A 259 18.76 -23.22 10.44
C ASN A 259 19.23 -24.57 10.98
N ALA A 260 19.17 -24.78 12.30
CA ALA A 260 19.52 -26.06 12.90
C ALA A 260 18.61 -27.20 12.41
N ALA A 261 17.31 -26.93 12.24
CA ALA A 261 16.35 -27.91 11.76
C ALA A 261 16.54 -28.26 10.27
N ILE A 262 16.62 -27.27 9.37
CA ILE A 262 16.75 -27.52 7.92
C ILE A 262 18.11 -28.12 7.55
N LYS A 263 19.18 -27.84 8.31
CA LYS A 263 20.49 -28.50 8.14
C LYS A 263 20.40 -30.01 8.33
N LYS A 264 19.58 -30.49 9.29
CA LYS A 264 19.33 -31.93 9.49
C LYS A 264 18.62 -32.58 8.29
N LEU A 265 17.90 -31.78 7.49
CA LEU A 265 17.24 -32.21 6.25
C LEU A 265 18.15 -32.15 5.01
N GLY A 266 19.42 -31.78 5.20
CA GLY A 266 20.41 -31.62 4.13
C GLY A 266 20.27 -30.32 3.33
N VAL A 267 19.51 -29.33 3.83
CA VAL A 267 19.37 -28.03 3.17
C VAL A 267 20.64 -27.20 3.40
N ARG A 268 21.18 -26.62 2.32
CA ARG A 268 22.42 -25.84 2.35
C ARG A 268 22.14 -24.34 2.20
N PRO A 269 22.88 -23.47 2.90
CA PRO A 269 22.73 -22.03 2.72
C PRO A 269 23.27 -21.58 1.36
N CYS A 270 22.64 -20.57 0.76
CA CYS A 270 23.10 -19.88 -0.45
C CYS A 270 22.83 -18.38 -0.35
N CYS A 271 23.33 -17.63 -1.33
CA CYS A 271 23.01 -16.22 -1.52
C CYS A 271 22.96 -15.92 -3.02
N PHE A 272 21.77 -15.61 -3.52
CA PHE A 272 21.58 -15.10 -4.88
C PHE A 272 21.51 -13.56 -4.87
N PRO A 273 21.80 -12.89 -5.99
CA PRO A 273 21.67 -11.43 -6.10
C PRO A 273 20.25 -10.94 -5.83
N MET A 274 20.13 -9.71 -5.33
CA MET A 274 18.83 -9.05 -5.11
C MET A 274 18.22 -8.48 -6.39
N PHE A 275 19.03 -8.31 -7.43
CA PHE A 275 18.61 -7.71 -8.68
C PHE A 275 18.22 -8.77 -9.69
N VAL A 276 17.07 -8.58 -10.34
CA VAL A 276 16.57 -9.43 -11.42
C VAL A 276 16.37 -8.58 -12.68
N SER A 277 16.79 -9.11 -13.84
CA SER A 277 16.56 -8.42 -15.11
C SER A 277 15.07 -8.43 -15.45
N LYS A 278 14.61 -7.38 -16.14
CA LYS A 278 13.24 -7.32 -16.64
C LYS A 278 12.86 -8.56 -17.45
N SER A 279 13.77 -8.98 -18.34
CA SER A 279 13.56 -10.14 -19.21
C SER A 279 13.51 -11.48 -18.47
N ALA A 280 14.17 -11.63 -17.31
CA ALA A 280 14.09 -12.84 -16.51
C ALA A 280 12.76 -12.90 -15.75
N LEU A 281 12.33 -11.77 -15.20
CA LEU A 281 11.06 -11.66 -14.49
C LEU A 281 9.88 -11.89 -15.45
N GLU A 282 9.89 -11.26 -16.63
CA GLU A 282 8.81 -11.39 -17.62
C GLU A 282 8.73 -12.77 -18.31
N ARG A 283 9.68 -13.68 -18.10
CA ARG A 283 9.58 -15.05 -18.64
C ARG A 283 8.57 -15.90 -17.87
N GLU A 284 8.33 -15.59 -16.60
CA GLU A 284 7.38 -16.31 -15.75
C GLU A 284 6.13 -15.45 -15.51
N LYS A 285 5.50 -14.97 -16.60
CA LYS A 285 4.34 -14.06 -16.51
C LYS A 285 3.20 -14.61 -15.65
N GLU A 286 2.94 -15.92 -15.70
CA GLU A 286 1.89 -16.56 -14.88
C GLU A 286 2.19 -16.43 -13.38
N HIS A 287 3.46 -16.60 -12.97
CA HIS A 287 3.88 -16.35 -11.59
C HIS A 287 3.96 -14.85 -11.25
N VAL A 288 4.27 -14.00 -12.24
CA VAL A 288 4.46 -12.54 -12.06
C VAL A 288 3.17 -11.75 -12.12
N GLU A 289 2.08 -12.26 -12.68
CA GLU A 289 0.77 -11.57 -12.72
C GLU A 289 0.28 -11.20 -11.32
N GLY A 290 0.58 -12.02 -10.30
CA GLY A 290 0.30 -11.71 -8.90
C GLY A 290 1.23 -10.66 -8.26
N PHE A 291 2.42 -10.41 -8.83
CA PHE A 291 3.44 -9.51 -8.27
C PHE A 291 3.68 -8.24 -9.07
N SER A 292 3.21 -8.18 -10.32
CA SER A 292 3.49 -7.11 -11.29
C SER A 292 3.30 -5.68 -10.74
N PRO A 293 2.21 -5.34 -10.03
CA PRO A 293 2.07 -3.99 -9.47
C PRO A 293 3.03 -3.73 -8.29
N GLU A 294 3.50 -4.77 -7.59
CA GLU A 294 4.32 -4.66 -6.38
C GLU A 294 5.84 -4.63 -6.66
N VAL A 295 6.27 -4.75 -7.92
CA VAL A 295 7.71 -4.81 -8.24
C VAL A 295 8.36 -3.42 -8.19
N ALA A 296 9.39 -3.29 -7.35
CA ALA A 296 10.22 -2.09 -7.31
C ALA A 296 11.32 -2.13 -8.38
N TRP A 297 11.38 -1.10 -9.21
CA TRP A 297 12.33 -0.99 -10.32
C TRP A 297 13.43 0.03 -10.05
N VAL A 298 14.68 -0.37 -10.29
CA VAL A 298 15.84 0.51 -10.41
C VAL A 298 15.98 0.91 -11.87
N THR A 299 15.84 2.21 -12.15
CA THR A 299 15.92 2.78 -13.50
C THR A 299 17.10 3.73 -13.70
N LYS A 300 17.80 4.10 -12.62
CA LYS A 300 18.92 5.04 -12.64
C LYS A 300 20.05 4.59 -11.72
N ALA A 301 21.27 4.92 -12.10
CA ALA A 301 22.47 4.83 -11.26
C ALA A 301 23.08 6.23 -11.12
N GLY A 302 22.93 6.84 -9.93
CA GLY A 302 23.19 8.27 -9.76
C GLY A 302 22.25 9.09 -10.63
N ASP A 303 22.82 9.93 -11.50
CA ASP A 303 22.06 10.77 -12.44
C ASP A 303 21.92 10.16 -13.84
N SER A 304 22.51 8.97 -14.08
CA SER A 304 22.46 8.30 -15.38
C SER A 304 21.34 7.25 -15.45
N ASP A 305 20.55 7.30 -16.52
CA ASP A 305 19.51 6.30 -16.78
C ASP A 305 20.16 4.96 -17.16
N LEU A 306 19.61 3.86 -16.64
CA LEU A 306 20.03 2.51 -17.02
C LEU A 306 19.47 2.16 -18.42
N PRO A 307 20.24 1.45 -19.27
CA PRO A 307 19.74 0.99 -20.58
C PRO A 307 18.48 0.13 -20.46
N GLU A 308 18.41 -0.70 -19.42
CA GLU A 308 17.26 -1.52 -19.09
C GLU A 308 16.94 -1.40 -17.59
N PRO A 309 15.66 -1.29 -17.20
CA PRO A 309 15.24 -1.36 -15.81
C PRO A 309 15.61 -2.70 -15.17
N ILE A 310 16.06 -2.64 -13.92
CA ILE A 310 16.41 -3.80 -13.10
C ILE A 310 15.44 -3.86 -11.93
N ALA A 311 14.79 -4.99 -11.70
CA ALA A 311 13.88 -5.15 -10.58
C ALA A 311 14.64 -5.56 -9.31
N ILE A 312 14.12 -5.12 -8.16
CA ILE A 312 14.48 -5.63 -6.84
C ILE A 312 13.64 -6.88 -6.58
N ARG A 313 14.23 -7.95 -6.04
CA ARG A 313 13.54 -9.23 -5.83
C ARG A 313 12.23 -9.05 -5.04
N PRO A 314 11.07 -9.49 -5.59
CA PRO A 314 9.86 -9.75 -4.81
C PRO A 314 9.84 -11.20 -4.27
N THR A 315 10.62 -12.07 -4.91
CA THR A 315 10.89 -13.48 -4.63
C THR A 315 12.03 -13.94 -5.57
N SER A 316 12.66 -15.11 -5.35
CA SER A 316 13.90 -15.48 -6.06
C SER A 316 13.76 -16.61 -7.10
N GLU A 317 12.57 -17.10 -7.43
CA GLU A 317 12.33 -18.15 -8.44
C GLU A 317 13.02 -17.84 -9.77
N THR A 318 12.71 -16.68 -10.35
CA THR A 318 13.29 -16.21 -11.63
C THR A 318 14.78 -15.89 -11.56
N ILE A 319 15.35 -15.78 -10.35
CA ILE A 319 16.78 -15.56 -10.11
C ILE A 319 17.51 -16.91 -9.95
N MET A 320 16.90 -17.87 -9.24
CA MET A 320 17.52 -19.13 -8.85
C MET A 320 17.37 -20.21 -9.91
N TYR A 321 16.19 -20.34 -10.51
CA TYR A 321 15.85 -21.47 -11.38
C TYR A 321 16.69 -21.59 -12.65
N PRO A 322 17.14 -20.49 -13.29
CA PRO A 322 18.13 -20.59 -14.37
C PRO A 322 19.42 -21.27 -13.92
N SER A 323 19.90 -20.99 -12.71
CA SER A 323 21.10 -21.64 -12.15
C SER A 323 20.83 -23.11 -11.80
N TYR A 324 19.62 -23.44 -11.34
CA TYR A 324 19.23 -24.84 -11.06
C TYR A 324 19.26 -25.67 -12.35
N ALA A 325 18.72 -25.13 -13.44
CA ALA A 325 18.76 -25.78 -14.75
C ALA A 325 20.20 -26.00 -15.26
N ASP A 326 21.12 -25.11 -14.87
CA ASP A 326 22.53 -25.26 -15.20
C ASP A 326 23.29 -26.26 -14.33
N TRP A 327 22.92 -26.39 -13.06
CA TRP A 327 23.59 -27.26 -12.10
C TRP A 327 23.08 -28.70 -12.13
N ILE A 328 21.81 -28.92 -12.47
CA ILE A 328 21.19 -30.25 -12.51
C ILE A 328 21.33 -30.82 -13.92
N ARG A 329 22.29 -31.73 -14.12
CA ARG A 329 22.56 -32.37 -15.42
C ARG A 329 22.26 -33.88 -15.40
N SER A 330 22.14 -34.48 -14.22
CA SER A 330 21.83 -35.89 -14.02
C SER A 330 20.97 -36.10 -12.77
N TYR A 331 20.35 -37.27 -12.65
CA TYR A 331 19.64 -37.69 -11.43
C TYR A 331 20.55 -37.69 -10.18
N ARG A 332 21.88 -37.77 -10.37
CA ARG A 332 22.88 -37.72 -9.29
C ARG A 332 23.04 -36.33 -8.67
N ASP A 333 22.61 -35.28 -9.36
CA ASP A 333 22.65 -33.90 -8.84
C ASP A 333 21.43 -33.59 -7.95
N LEU A 334 20.48 -34.53 -7.90
CA LEU A 334 19.26 -34.45 -7.09
C LEU A 334 19.40 -35.29 -5.80
N PRO A 335 18.75 -34.87 -4.70
CA PRO A 335 17.99 -33.63 -4.56
C PRO A 335 18.89 -32.40 -4.33
N LEU A 336 18.60 -31.31 -5.05
CA LEU A 336 19.21 -30.01 -4.77
C LEU A 336 18.34 -29.28 -3.75
N LYS A 337 18.91 -28.91 -2.59
CA LYS A 337 18.17 -28.21 -1.52
C LYS A 337 18.94 -26.98 -1.05
N LEU A 338 18.45 -25.78 -1.38
CA LEU A 338 19.08 -24.52 -0.99
C LEU A 338 18.13 -23.62 -0.20
N ASN A 339 18.71 -22.78 0.63
CA ASN A 339 18.01 -21.82 1.47
C ASN A 339 18.78 -20.51 1.56
N GLN A 340 18.08 -19.38 1.53
CA GLN A 340 18.69 -18.07 1.80
C GLN A 340 17.85 -17.25 2.77
N TRP A 341 18.55 -16.48 3.60
CA TRP A 341 17.97 -15.42 4.44
C TRP A 341 18.28 -14.10 3.76
N THR A 342 17.24 -13.33 3.42
CA THR A 342 17.40 -12.07 2.67
C THR A 342 16.31 -11.09 3.07
N ASN A 343 16.52 -9.82 2.71
CA ASN A 343 15.43 -8.88 2.57
C ASN A 343 14.73 -9.08 1.22
N VAL A 344 13.45 -8.72 1.19
CA VAL A 344 12.59 -8.70 0.01
C VAL A 344 11.87 -7.38 -0.05
N VAL A 345 11.62 -6.90 -1.27
CA VAL A 345 10.80 -5.71 -1.50
C VAL A 345 9.55 -6.09 -2.28
N ARG A 346 8.39 -5.85 -1.65
CA ARG A 346 7.08 -5.87 -2.31
C ARG A 346 6.41 -4.53 -2.06
N TRP A 347 6.22 -3.76 -3.12
CA TRP A 347 5.69 -2.40 -3.04
C TRP A 347 4.16 -2.38 -2.84
N GLU A 348 3.73 -3.00 -1.75
CA GLU A 348 2.33 -3.12 -1.34
C GLU A 348 1.64 -1.75 -1.26
N PHE A 349 0.42 -1.71 -1.80
CA PHE A 349 -0.43 -0.52 -1.87
C PHE A 349 -1.45 -0.48 -0.72
N LYS A 350 -1.76 -1.63 -0.13
CA LYS A 350 -2.58 -1.70 1.08
C LYS A 350 -1.87 -1.07 2.27
N GLN A 351 -2.65 -0.65 3.28
CA GLN A 351 -2.12 0.02 4.47
C GLN A 351 -1.05 -0.86 5.16
N PRO A 352 0.20 -0.38 5.27
CA PRO A 352 1.25 -1.19 5.87
C PRO A 352 1.08 -1.25 7.39
N THR A 353 1.26 -2.45 7.93
CA THR A 353 1.20 -2.76 9.35
C THR A 353 2.54 -3.36 9.75
N PRO A 354 3.29 -2.78 10.70
CA PRO A 354 4.60 -3.30 11.10
C PRO A 354 4.56 -4.80 11.39
N PHE A 355 5.62 -5.51 10.98
CA PHE A 355 5.75 -6.98 11.03
C PHE A 355 4.76 -7.78 10.16
N ILE A 356 3.49 -7.43 10.17
CA ILE A 356 2.43 -8.19 9.50
C ILE A 356 2.43 -7.95 7.98
N ARG A 357 2.61 -6.69 7.58
CA ARG A 357 2.58 -6.25 6.18
C ARG A 357 3.48 -5.03 5.98
N THR A 358 4.69 -5.24 5.49
CA THR A 358 5.69 -4.20 5.26
C THR A 358 6.19 -4.25 3.83
N ARG A 359 6.70 -3.12 3.30
CA ARG A 359 7.20 -3.08 1.92
C ARG A 359 8.57 -3.72 1.77
N GLU A 360 9.40 -3.57 2.79
CA GLU A 360 10.63 -4.33 2.95
C GLU A 360 10.46 -5.23 4.18
N PHE A 361 10.75 -6.52 4.04
CA PHE A 361 10.75 -7.47 5.14
C PHE A 361 11.91 -8.44 5.03
N LEU A 362 12.33 -8.95 6.19
CA LEU A 362 13.30 -10.05 6.28
C LEU A 362 12.53 -11.36 6.20
N TRP A 363 13.07 -12.32 5.45
CA TRP A 363 12.48 -13.65 5.36
C TRP A 363 13.53 -14.73 5.16
N GLN A 364 13.04 -15.97 5.15
CA GLN A 364 13.74 -17.12 4.61
C GLN A 364 12.95 -17.64 3.42
N GLU A 365 13.66 -17.99 2.35
CA GLU A 365 13.10 -18.72 1.22
C GLU A 365 13.96 -19.95 0.92
N GLY A 366 13.28 -21.10 0.73
CA GLY A 366 13.90 -22.39 0.51
C GLY A 366 13.41 -22.97 -0.81
N HIS A 367 14.33 -23.32 -1.70
CA HIS A 367 14.01 -23.85 -3.03
C HIS A 367 14.69 -25.19 -3.22
N THR A 368 13.91 -26.20 -3.58
CA THR A 368 14.40 -27.58 -3.71
C THR A 368 13.93 -28.23 -4.99
N ALA A 369 14.80 -29.01 -5.61
CA ALA A 369 14.48 -29.86 -6.76
C ALA A 369 14.74 -31.32 -6.38
N HIS A 370 13.82 -32.21 -6.75
CA HIS A 370 13.84 -33.64 -6.40
C HIS A 370 13.62 -34.49 -7.65
N ALA A 371 14.04 -35.76 -7.60
CA ALA A 371 13.87 -36.68 -8.74
C ALA A 371 12.41 -37.14 -8.88
N THR A 372 11.70 -37.23 -7.75
CA THR A 372 10.32 -37.72 -7.70
C THR A 372 9.39 -36.72 -7.01
N LYS A 373 8.10 -36.80 -7.33
CA LYS A 373 7.06 -35.97 -6.70
C LYS A 373 6.90 -36.34 -5.23
N GLU A 374 7.02 -37.63 -4.92
CA GLU A 374 6.87 -38.19 -3.58
C GLU A 374 7.90 -37.58 -2.62
N GLU A 375 9.17 -37.53 -3.02
CA GLU A 375 10.24 -36.88 -2.24
C GLU A 375 9.99 -35.38 -2.02
N ALA A 376 9.52 -34.69 -3.07
CA ALA A 376 9.22 -33.27 -2.99
C ALA A 376 8.06 -33.00 -2.00
N VAL A 377 6.98 -33.77 -2.09
CA VAL A 377 5.81 -33.64 -1.21
C VAL A 377 6.14 -34.02 0.23
N GLU A 378 6.96 -35.05 0.45
CA GLU A 378 7.45 -35.40 1.77
C GLU A 378 8.22 -34.23 2.40
N LEU A 379 9.08 -33.56 1.63
CA LEU A 379 9.79 -32.39 2.13
C LEU A 379 8.85 -31.21 2.40
N VAL A 380 7.82 -30.97 1.58
CA VAL A 380 6.82 -29.91 1.81
C VAL A 380 6.19 -30.06 3.19
N TYR A 381 5.72 -31.26 3.55
CA TYR A 381 5.12 -31.49 4.86
C TYR A 381 6.13 -31.41 6.00
N LYS A 382 7.36 -31.91 5.82
CA LYS A 382 8.44 -31.74 6.81
C LYS A 382 8.73 -30.27 7.10
N ILE A 383 8.78 -29.42 6.08
CA ILE A 383 9.00 -27.98 6.25
C ILE A 383 7.77 -27.32 6.90
N LEU A 384 6.56 -27.71 6.53
CA LEU A 384 5.32 -27.22 7.15
C LEU A 384 5.26 -27.55 8.65
N ASP A 385 5.71 -28.74 9.05
CA ASP A 385 5.84 -29.13 10.45
C ASP A 385 6.91 -28.29 11.18
N LEU A 386 8.02 -27.97 10.52
CA LEU A 386 9.02 -27.06 11.10
C LEU A 386 8.48 -25.63 11.28
N TYR A 387 7.69 -25.12 10.32
CA TYR A 387 7.00 -23.83 10.50
C TYR A 387 6.03 -23.88 11.68
N LYS A 388 5.25 -24.95 11.82
CA LYS A 388 4.40 -25.15 12.99
C LYS A 388 5.20 -25.16 14.29
N MET A 389 6.29 -25.91 14.35
CA MET A 389 7.18 -25.95 15.51
C MET A 389 7.72 -24.57 15.88
N LEU A 390 8.16 -23.77 14.90
CA LEU A 390 8.61 -22.40 15.16
C LEU A 390 7.50 -21.55 15.81
N TYR A 391 6.28 -21.65 15.32
CA TYR A 391 5.17 -20.88 15.89
C TYR A 391 4.75 -21.41 17.27
N GLU A 392 4.56 -22.72 17.42
CA GLU A 392 4.00 -23.31 18.64
C GLU A 392 5.04 -23.47 19.76
N GLU A 393 6.23 -23.98 19.45
CA GLU A 393 7.25 -24.28 20.46
C GLU A 393 8.13 -23.07 20.78
N LEU A 394 8.53 -22.30 19.76
CA LEU A 394 9.42 -21.15 19.97
C LEU A 394 8.63 -19.85 20.26
N LEU A 395 7.55 -19.58 19.53
CA LEU A 395 6.79 -18.33 19.67
C LEU A 395 5.54 -18.45 20.55
N ALA A 396 5.15 -19.66 20.97
CA ALA A 396 3.94 -19.95 21.75
C ALA A 396 2.64 -19.45 21.07
N VAL A 397 2.58 -19.52 19.74
CA VAL A 397 1.43 -19.14 18.92
C VAL A 397 0.84 -20.40 18.27
N PRO A 398 -0.41 -20.79 18.60
CA PRO A 398 -1.05 -21.95 17.97
C PRO A 398 -1.36 -21.66 16.50
N VAL A 399 -1.16 -22.65 15.63
CA VAL A 399 -1.42 -22.54 14.19
C VAL A 399 -2.20 -23.74 13.66
N VAL A 400 -2.99 -23.51 12.60
CA VAL A 400 -3.73 -24.57 11.90
C VAL A 400 -3.02 -24.88 10.60
N GLN A 401 -2.51 -26.10 10.48
CA GLN A 401 -1.96 -26.61 9.22
C GLN A 401 -3.11 -26.90 8.25
N GLY A 402 -2.91 -26.59 6.97
CA GLY A 402 -3.91 -26.81 5.95
C GLY A 402 -3.35 -26.64 4.54
N VAL A 403 -4.16 -26.99 3.56
CA VAL A 403 -3.88 -26.81 2.13
C VAL A 403 -4.74 -25.66 1.64
N LYS A 404 -4.14 -24.72 0.88
CA LYS A 404 -4.87 -23.61 0.27
C LYS A 404 -5.85 -24.13 -0.78
N SER A 405 -6.96 -23.40 -0.97
CA SER A 405 -7.89 -23.66 -2.08
C SER A 405 -7.24 -23.34 -3.42
N GLU A 406 -7.85 -23.79 -4.52
CA GLU A 406 -7.35 -23.50 -5.87
C GLU A 406 -7.25 -22.00 -6.18
N MET A 407 -8.09 -21.15 -5.58
CA MET A 407 -8.04 -19.70 -5.75
C MET A 407 -6.96 -19.02 -4.89
N GLU A 408 -6.48 -19.69 -3.85
CA GLU A 408 -5.58 -19.12 -2.84
C GLU A 408 -4.19 -19.77 -2.83
N LYS A 409 -3.98 -20.81 -3.64
CA LYS A 409 -2.66 -21.43 -3.80
C LYS A 409 -1.74 -20.48 -4.57
N PHE A 410 -0.45 -20.74 -4.46
CA PHE A 410 0.54 -20.03 -5.26
C PHE A 410 0.28 -20.28 -6.75
N ALA A 411 0.27 -19.20 -7.54
CA ALA A 411 -0.01 -19.20 -8.97
C ALA A 411 0.98 -20.06 -9.75
#